data_AF-A0A936SK97-F1
#
_entry.id   AF-A0A936SK97-F1
#
_cell.length_a   1.000
_cell.length_b   1.000
_cell.length_c   1.000
_cell.angle_alpha   90.00
_cell.angle_beta   90.00
_cell.angle_gamma   90.00
#
_symmetry.space_group_name_H-M   'P 1'
#
loop_
_entity.id
_entity.type
_entity.pdbx_description
1 polymer ?
#
loop_
_entity_poly.entity_id
_entity_poly.type
_entity_poly.pdbx_seq_one_letter_code
_entity_poly.pdbx_strand_id
1 'polypeptide(L)' 'MDNPKKAADLRRGVVILVILAVFTIVEYILATQANVPLLLVLIAVIKAAIVLQYFMHLPRVFSEEGNH' A
#
# COMPACT_ATOMS: atom_id res chain seq x y z
N MET A 1 -15.02 4.75 -25.96
CA MET A 1 -13.60 5.16 -25.82
C MET A 1 -13.06 4.57 -24.53
N ASP A 2 -12.79 3.28 -24.58
CA ASP A 2 -12.03 2.47 -23.64
C ASP A 2 -10.58 2.95 -23.63
N ASN A 3 -10.26 3.86 -22.70
CA ASN A 3 -8.92 4.40 -22.55
C ASN A 3 -8.04 3.37 -21.81
N PRO A 4 -7.09 2.66 -22.48
CA PRO A 4 -6.33 1.55 -21.90
C PRO A 4 -5.51 1.95 -20.66
N LYS A 5 -5.24 3.25 -20.51
CA LYS A 5 -4.53 3.83 -19.36
C LYS A 5 -5.30 3.68 -18.04
N LYS A 6 -6.62 3.87 -18.05
CA LYS A 6 -7.45 3.75 -16.82
C LYS A 6 -7.51 2.31 -16.30
N ALA A 7 -7.54 1.33 -17.21
CA ALA A 7 -7.52 -0.08 -16.86
C ALA A 7 -6.17 -0.50 -16.26
N ALA A 8 -5.06 0.05 -16.76
CA ALA A 8 -3.72 -0.22 -16.23
C ALA A 8 -3.55 0.34 -14.80
N ASP A 9 -4.03 1.55 -14.53
CA ASP A 9 -3.98 2.16 -13.20
C ASP A 9 -4.82 1.39 -12.17
N LEU A 10 -6.02 0.94 -12.57
CA LEU A 10 -6.87 0.13 -11.69
C LEU A 10 -6.21 -1.22 -11.36
N ARG A 11 -5.59 -1.89 -12.35
CA ARG A 11 -4.84 -3.13 -12.13
C ARG A 11 -3.71 -2.93 -11.13
N ARG A 12 -2.97 -1.82 -11.23
CA ARG A 12 -1.89 -1.49 -10.28
C ARG A 12 -2.41 -1.34 -8.86
N GLY A 13 -3.49 -0.59 -8.66
CA GLY A 13 -4.13 -0.44 -7.34
C GLY A 13 -4.59 -1.78 -6.76
N VAL A 14 -5.22 -2.64 -7.58
CA VAL A 14 -5.68 -3.97 -7.15
C VAL A 14 -4.51 -4.86 -6.73
N VAL A 15 -3.41 -4.89 -7.48
CA VAL A 15 -2.23 -5.69 -7.12
C VAL A 15 -1.68 -5.27 -5.75
N ILE A 16 -1.58 -3.97 -5.48
CA ILE A 16 -1.03 -3.47 -4.22
C ILE A 16 -2.00 -3.75 -3.07
N LEU A 17 -3.31 -3.67 -3.32
CA LEU A 17 -4.33 -4.04 -2.34
C LEU A 17 -4.23 -5.52 -1.95
N VAL A 18 -3.99 -6.41 -2.92
CA VAL A 18 -3.76 -7.83 -2.67
C VAL A 18 -2.50 -8.04 -1.83
N ILE A 19 -1.41 -7.33 -2.13
CA ILE A 19 -0.18 -7.39 -1.32
C ILE A 19 -0.47 -6.98 0.14
N LEU A 20 -1.16 -5.85 0.35
CA LEU A 20 -1.54 -5.38 1.70
C LEU A 20 -2.44 -6.39 2.44
N ALA A 21 -3.35 -7.05 1.72
CA ALA A 21 -4.21 -8.09 2.30
C ALA A 21 -3.37 -9.29 2.78
N VAL A 22 -2.40 -9.75 1.99
CA VAL A 22 -1.49 -10.85 2.39
C VAL A 22 -0.69 -10.47 3.63
N PHE A 23 -0.11 -9.26 3.67
CA PHE A 23 0.58 -8.78 4.86
C PHE A 23 -0.31 -8.79 6.11
N THR A 24 -1.60 -8.48 5.95
CA THR A 24 -2.56 -8.48 7.06
C THR A 24 -2.88 -9.88 7.56
N ILE A 25 -3.00 -10.86 6.66
CA ILE A 25 -3.19 -12.27 7.04
C ILE A 25 -1.97 -12.78 7.82
N VAL A 26 -0.76 -12.51 7.33
CA VAL A 26 0.48 -12.91 8.02
C VAL A 26 0.55 -12.27 9.40
N GLU A 27 0.22 -10.98 9.50
CA GLU A 27 0.24 -10.28 10.77
C GLU A 27 -0.79 -10.81 11.77
N TYR A 28 -1.99 -11.20 11.31
CA TYR A 28 -3.00 -11.85 12.15
C TYR A 28 -2.49 -13.20 12.70
N ILE A 29 -1.86 -14.01 11.85
CA ILE A 29 -1.26 -15.28 12.26
C ILE A 29 -0.13 -15.05 13.28
N LEU A 30 0.74 -14.08 13.02
CA LEU A 30 1.81 -13.72 13.94
C LEU A 30 1.25 -13.21 15.26
N ALA A 31 0.26 -12.32 15.26
CA ALA A 31 -0.34 -11.78 16.48
C ALA A 31 -1.04 -12.85 17.34
N THR A 32 -1.62 -13.88 16.70
CA THR A 32 -2.33 -14.95 17.41
C THR A 32 -1.40 -16.04 17.92
N GLN A 33 -0.28 -16.32 17.23
CA GLN A 33 0.64 -17.42 17.59
C GLN A 33 1.93 -16.96 18.26
N ALA A 34 2.35 -15.72 18.02
CA ALA A 34 3.60 -15.16 18.51
C ALA A 34 3.35 -13.80 19.19
N ASN A 35 3.69 -13.69 20.48
CA ASN A 35 3.59 -12.43 21.21
C ASN A 35 4.78 -11.51 20.88
N VAL A 36 4.88 -11.08 19.62
CA VAL A 36 5.97 -10.26 19.08
C VAL A 36 5.47 -8.87 18.65
N PRO A 37 5.03 -8.01 19.60
CA PRO A 37 4.40 -6.73 19.28
C PRO A 37 5.30 -5.79 18.47
N LEU A 38 6.62 -5.85 18.68
CA LEU A 38 7.58 -5.03 17.95
C LEU A 38 7.59 -5.38 16.44
N LEU A 39 7.47 -6.66 16.09
CA LEU A 39 7.42 -7.10 14.69
C LEU A 39 6.12 -6.66 14.01
N LEU A 40 4.99 -6.71 14.73
CA LEU A 40 3.69 -6.23 14.23
C LEU A 40 3.72 -4.73 13.95
N VAL A 41 4.29 -3.93 14.87
CA VAL A 41 4.46 -2.49 14.66
C VAL A 41 5.33 -2.21 13.43
N LEU A 42 6.42 -2.95 13.23
CA LEU A 42 7.25 -2.79 12.03
C LEU A 42 6.47 -3.08 10.75
N ILE A 43 5.68 -4.16 10.73
CA ILE A 43 4.81 -4.52 9.61
C ILE A 43 3.76 -3.43 9.36
N ALA A 44 3.16 -2.88 10.42
CA ALA A 44 2.19 -1.80 10.33
C ALA A 44 2.81 -0.53 9.72
N VAL A 45 4.03 -0.16 10.09
CA VAL A 45 4.76 0.98 9.51
C VAL A 45 5.05 0.75 8.02
N ILE A 46 5.49 -0.45 7.64
CA ILE A 46 5.73 -0.79 6.22
C ILE A 46 4.43 -0.66 5.41
N LYS A 47 3.30 -1.17 5.94
CA LYS A 47 2.00 -1.02 5.28
C LYS A 47 1.58 0.44 5.16
N ALA A 48 1.77 1.24 6.20
CA ALA A 48 1.48 2.67 6.14
C ALA A 48 2.28 3.35 5.03
N ALA A 49 3.57 3.06 4.90
CA ALA A 49 4.40 3.60 3.83
C ALA A 49 3.91 3.20 2.43
N ILE A 50 3.52 1.94 2.24
CA ILE A 50 2.95 1.45 0.95
C ILE A 50 1.63 2.17 0.65
N VAL A 51 0.72 2.28 1.62
CA VAL A 51 -0.56 2.97 1.44
C VAL A 51 -0.35 4.44 1.06
N LEU A 52 0.58 5.10 1.76
CA LEU A 52 0.94 6.50 1.52
C LEU A 52 1.49 6.72 0.10
N GLN A 53 2.40 5.86 -0.36
CA GLN A 53 2.98 5.98 -1.70
C GLN A 53 2.00 5.66 -2.83
N TYR A 54 1.15 4.63 -2.66
CA TYR A 54 0.41 4.06 -3.78
C TYR A 54 -1.08 4.40 -3.81
N PHE A 55 -1.72 4.61 -2.66
CA PHE A 55 -3.16 4.88 -2.58
C PHE A 55 -3.48 6.33 -2.23
N MET A 56 -2.68 6.99 -1.38
CA MET A 56 -2.97 8.35 -0.92
C MET A 56 -2.44 9.48 -1.81
N HIS A 57 -1.78 9.16 -2.93
CA HIS A 57 -1.34 10.16 -3.92
C HIS A 57 -0.28 11.16 -3.41
N LEU A 58 0.51 10.83 -2.38
CA LEU A 58 1.67 11.64 -1.99
C LEU A 58 2.65 11.97 -3.14
N PRO A 59 2.91 11.07 -4.12
CA PRO A 59 3.72 11.44 -5.28
C PRO A 59 3.10 12.59 -6.09
N ARG A 60 1.77 12.75 -6.08
CA ARG A 60 1.06 13.78 -6.84
C ARG A 60 1.10 15.14 -6.15
N VAL A 61 1.06 15.16 -4.81
CA VAL A 61 1.20 16.37 -3.99
C VAL A 61 2.66 16.89 -4.01
N PHE A 62 3.65 15.99 -4.07
CA PHE A 62 5.06 16.35 -4.26
C PHE A 62 5.45 16.54 -5.74
N SER A 63 4.64 16.09 -6.70
CA SER A 63 4.78 16.45 -8.14
C SER A 63 4.10 17.76 -8.50
N GLU A 64 3.44 18.44 -7.56
CA GLU A 64 2.93 19.81 -7.73
C GLU A 64 3.97 20.89 -7.37
N GLU A 65 5.26 20.52 -7.32
CA GLU A 65 6.34 21.51 -7.50
C GLU A 65 6.48 21.84 -8.99
N GLY A 66 5.70 22.83 -9.42
CA GLY A 66 6.21 23.96 -10.19
C GLY A 66 7.03 23.68 -11.44
N ASN A 67 6.48 22.96 -12.42
CA ASN A 67 6.96 23.09 -13.79
C ASN A 67 6.22 24.26 -14.48
N HIS A 68 6.88 25.42 -14.46
CA HIS A 68 6.66 26.68 -15.19
C HIS A 68 5.42 26.83 -16.08
#